data_AF-A0A929F141-F1
#
_entry.id   AF-A0A929F141-F1
#
_cell.length_a   1.000
_cell.length_b   1.000
_cell.length_c   1.000
_cell.angle_alpha   90.00
_cell.angle_beta   90.00
_cell.angle_gamma   90.00
#
_symmetry.space_group_name_H-M   'P 1'
#
loop_
_entity.id
_entity.type
_entity.pdbx_description
1 polymer ?
#
loop_
_entity_poly.entity_id
_entity_poly.type
_entity_poly.pdbx_seq_one_letter_code
_entity_poly.pdbx_strand_id
1 'polypeptide(L)' 'MTGREIRDSFLSFFKEKTHTVLPSSPLVPHGDPTLLFTNAGMVQFKSVFLGEEERACPRATTAQKCLRAGGK' A
#
# COMPACT_ATOMS: atom_id res chain seq x y z
N MET A 1 12.01 -20.12 5.90
CA MET A 1 11.80 -18.78 5.33
C MET A 1 11.69 -17.75 6.43
N THR A 2 12.46 -16.66 6.38
CA THR A 2 12.36 -15.53 7.30
C THR A 2 11.22 -14.58 6.88
N GLY A 3 10.77 -13.71 7.78
CA GLY A 3 9.74 -12.70 7.43
C GLY A 3 10.17 -11.76 6.29
N ARG A 4 11.48 -11.50 6.18
CA ARG A 4 12.06 -10.76 5.05
C ARG A 4 11.91 -11.54 3.74
N GLU A 5 12.26 -12.83 3.75
CA GLU A 5 12.16 -13.70 2.56
C GLU A 5 10.71 -13.86 2.08
N ILE A 6 9.74 -13.98 3.00
CA ILE A 6 8.31 -14.06 2.62
C ILE A 6 7.84 -12.75 1.97
N ARG A 7 8.22 -11.60 2.55
CA ARG A 7 7.89 -10.29 1.98
C ARG A 7 8.47 -10.13 0.58
N ASP A 8 9.74 -10.49 0.42
CA ASP A 8 10.45 -10.31 -0.85
C ASP A 8 9.89 -11.28 -1.91
N SER A 9 9.50 -12.50 -1.53
CA SER A 9 8.81 -13.47 -2.39
C SER A 9 7.44 -12.95 -2.86
N PHE A 10 6.61 -12.41 -1.95
CA PHE A 10 5.30 -11.82 -2.29
C PHE A 10 5.43 -10.69 -3.31
N LEU A 11 6.35 -9.75 -3.07
CA LEU A 11 6.55 -8.62 -3.98
C LEU A 11 7.09 -9.07 -5.34
N SER A 12 8.00 -10.05 -5.35
CA SER A 12 8.58 -10.60 -6.58
C SER A 12 7.54 -11.34 -7.43
N PHE A 13 6.68 -12.14 -6.80
CA PHE A 13 5.58 -12.83 -7.49
C PHE A 13 4.67 -11.84 -8.23
N PHE A 14 4.24 -10.76 -7.58
CA PHE A 14 3.38 -9.77 -8.22
C PHE A 14 4.11 -8.94 -9.27
N LYS A 15 5.41 -8.67 -9.08
CA LYS A 15 6.26 -8.03 -10.09
C LYS A 15 6.31 -8.86 -11.38
N GLU A 16 6.48 -10.17 -11.28
CA GLU A 16 6.43 -11.10 -12.43
C GLU A 16 5.06 -11.10 -13.11
N LYS A 17 3.99 -10.84 -12.36
CA LYS A 17 2.62 -10.63 -12.87
C LYS A 17 2.34 -9.18 -13.28
N THR A 18 3.38 -8.45 -13.70
CA THR A 18 3.32 -7.08 -14.23
C THR A 18 2.73 -6.02 -13.28
N HIS A 19 2.81 -6.22 -11.96
CA HIS A 19 2.50 -5.18 -10.98
C HIS A 19 3.73 -4.32 -10.69
N THR A 20 3.52 -3.01 -10.55
CA THR A 20 4.57 -2.09 -10.10
C THR A 20 4.78 -2.25 -8.60
N VAL A 21 6.01 -2.56 -8.17
CA VAL A 21 6.35 -2.60 -6.74
C VAL A 21 6.50 -1.17 -6.24
N LEU A 22 5.63 -0.75 -5.32
CA LEU A 22 5.68 0.58 -4.72
C LEU A 22 6.11 0.51 -3.25
N PRO A 23 6.76 1.55 -2.72
CA PRO A 23 7.15 1.60 -1.32
C PRO A 23 5.92 1.66 -0.40
N SER A 24 6.10 1.20 0.84
CA SER A 24 5.14 1.49 1.91
C SER A 24 5.02 3.00 2.09
N SER A 25 3.80 3.51 2.13
CA SER A 25 3.53 4.90 2.48
C SER A 25 3.87 5.16 3.96
N PRO A 26 4.04 6.44 4.34
CA PRO A 26 4.20 6.83 5.75
C PRO A 26 3.06 6.33 6.64
N LEU A 27 3.35 6.17 7.93
CA LEU A 27 2.35 5.71 8.89
C LEU A 27 1.27 6.78 9.13
N VAL A 28 1.62 8.06 9.04
CA VAL A 28 0.68 9.17 9.08
C VAL A 28 0.27 9.50 7.63
N PRO A 29 -1.01 9.28 7.25
CA PRO A 29 -1.46 9.54 5.89
C PRO A 29 -1.46 11.05 5.59
N HIS A 30 -1.11 11.40 4.35
CA HIS A 30 -1.22 12.77 3.86
C HIS A 30 -2.52 12.88 3.06
N GLY A 31 -3.32 13.92 3.31
CA GLY A 31 -4.53 14.20 2.53
C GLY A 31 -5.84 13.54 3.01
N ASP A 32 -5.83 12.77 4.11
CA ASP A 32 -7.05 12.25 4.73
C ASP A 32 -7.10 12.60 6.23
N PRO A 33 -7.81 13.66 6.63
CA PRO A 33 -7.90 14.08 8.03
C PRO A 33 -8.75 13.13 8.89
N THR A 34 -9.45 12.16 8.28
CA THR A 34 -10.29 11.19 9.00
C THR A 34 -9.52 9.96 9.48
N LEU A 35 -8.32 9.74 8.94
CA LEU A 35 -7.45 8.62 9.30
C LEU A 35 -6.27 9.11 10.17
N LEU A 36 -6.20 8.61 11.41
CA LEU A 36 -5.08 8.89 12.30
C LEU A 36 -3.79 8.18 11.85
N PHE A 37 -3.91 6.93 11.38
CA PHE A 37 -2.78 6.13 10.91
C PHE A 37 -3.19 5.29 9.69
N THR A 38 -2.22 4.97 8.84
CA THR A 38 -2.38 3.99 7.78
C THR A 38 -2.65 2.62 8.40
N ASN A 39 -3.89 2.14 8.27
CA ASN A 39 -4.37 0.87 8.83
C ASN A 39 -4.41 -0.28 7.81
N ALA A 40 -4.22 0.02 6.52
CA ALA A 40 -4.26 -0.91 5.41
C ALA A 40 -3.40 -0.43 4.22
N GLY A 41 -2.99 -1.38 3.36
CA GLY A 41 -2.22 -1.10 2.14
C GLY A 41 -2.96 -0.24 1.10
N MET A 42 -4.29 -0.26 1.11
CA MET A 42 -5.11 0.47 0.13
C MET A 42 -5.16 2.00 0.36
N VAL A 43 -4.78 2.48 1.54
CA VAL A 43 -4.95 3.90 1.92
C VAL A 43 -4.22 4.84 0.95
N GLN A 44 -3.00 4.51 0.54
CA GLN A 44 -2.22 5.31 -0.43
C GLN A 44 -2.75 5.25 -1.88
N PHE A 45 -3.78 4.44 -2.12
CA PHE A 45 -4.44 4.25 -3.42
C PHE A 45 -5.90 4.72 -3.39
N LYS A 46 -6.38 5.29 -2.28
CA LYS A 46 -7.78 5.67 -2.09
C LYS A 46 -8.30 6.57 -3.23
N SER A 47 -7.60 7.66 -3.51
CA SER A 47 -7.99 8.58 -4.59
C SER A 47 -7.91 7.96 -5.98
N VAL A 48 -7.00 6.99 -6.20
CA VAL A 48 -6.97 6.21 -7.45
C VAL A 48 -8.22 5.32 -7.56
N PHE A 49 -8.63 4.65 -6.49
CA PHE A 49 -9.85 3.83 -6.49
C PHE A 49 -11.13 4.66 -6.63
N LEU A 50 -11.13 5.92 -6.17
CA LEU A 50 -12.23 6.86 -6.32
C LEU A 50 -12.24 7.57 -7.69
N GLY A 51 -11.19 7.41 -8.51
CA GLY A 51 -11.05 8.09 -9.80
C GLY A 51 -10.65 9.56 -9.70
N GLU A 52 -10.17 10.00 -8.53
CA GLU A 52 -9.72 11.38 -8.26
C GLU A 52 -8.25 11.60 -8.69
N GLU A 53 -7.44 10.54 -8.73
CA GLU A 53 -6.04 10.56 -9.16
C GLU A 53 -5.81 9.47 -10.22
N GLU A 54 -5.25 9.84 -11.36
CA GLU A 54 -4.75 8.86 -12.33
C GLU A 54 -3.30 8.48 -12.01
N ARG A 55 -3.01 7.18 -12.04
CA ARG A 55 -1.65 6.66 -11.96
C ARG A 55 -1.27 5.92 -13.22
N ALA A 56 -0.04 6.16 -13.70
CA ALA A 56 0.54 5.44 -14.82
C ALA A 56 0.79 3.94 -14.54
N CYS A 57 0.60 3.47 -13.31
CA CYS A 57 0.72 2.07 -12.91
C CYS A 57 -0.65 1.45 -12.62
N PRO A 58 -1.35 0.89 -13.63
CA PRO A 58 -2.69 0.31 -13.46
C PRO A 58 -2.72 -0.92 -12.53
N ARG A 59 -1.54 -1.49 -12.24
CA ARG A 59 -1.35 -2.59 -11.29
C ARG A 59 -0.18 -2.25 -10.37
N ALA A 60 -0.41 -2.36 -9.07
CA ALA A 60 0.59 -2.08 -8.04
C ALA A 60 0.60 -3.15 -6.95
N THR A 61 1.76 -3.41 -6.35
CA THR A 61 1.93 -4.28 -5.18
C THR A 61 2.80 -3.58 -4.14
N THR A 62 2.50 -3.77 -2.85
CA THR A 62 3.20 -3.14 -1.74
C THR A 62 3.24 -4.05 -0.52
N ALA A 63 4.17 -3.79 0.39
CA ALA A 63 4.20 -4.35 1.73
C ALA A 63 4.07 -3.20 2.75
N GLN A 64 2.83 -2.79 3.02
CA GLN A 64 2.52 -1.60 3.82
C GLN A 64 2.70 -1.84 5.32
N LYS A 65 3.42 -0.93 5.99
CA LYS A 65 3.41 -0.83 7.46
C LYS A 65 2.05 -0.29 7.91
N CYS A 66 1.37 -1.05 8.74
CA CYS A 66 0.03 -0.73 9.23
C CYS A 66 0.03 -0.60 10.77
N LEU A 67 -0.73 0.34 11.30
CA LEU A 67 -1.04 0.44 12.73
C LEU A 67 -2.55 0.40 12.92
N ARG A 68 -3.01 -0.45 13.84
CA ARG A 68 -4.41 -0.57 14.25
C ARG A 68 -4.49 -0.39 15.77
N ALA A 69 -4.59 0.85 16.20
CA ALA A 69 -4.56 1.23 17.61
C ALA A 69 -5.67 2.23 17.99
N GLY A 70 -6.70 2.37 17.15
CA GLY A 70 -7.81 3.31 17.33
C GLY A 70 -8.38 3.78 15.98
N GLY A 71 -9.67 4.11 15.94
CA GLY A 71 -10.46 4.19 14.70
C GLY A 71 -11.15 2.85 14.39
N LYS A 72 -12.07 2.85 13.42
CA LYS A 72 -12.85 1.66 13.01
C LYS A 72 -11.97 0.53 12.49
#